data_AF-A0A7W1ICT0-F1
#
_entry.id   AF-A0A7W1ICT0-F1
#
_cell.length_a   1.000
_cell.length_b   1.000
_cell.length_c   1.000
_cell.angle_alpha   90.00
_cell.angle_beta   90.00
_cell.angle_gamma   90.00
#
_symmetry.space_group_name_H-M   'P 1'
#
loop_
_entity.id
_entity.type
_entity.pdbx_description
1 polymer ?
#
loop_
_entity_poly.entity_id
_entity_poly.type
_entity_poly.pdbx_seq_one_letter_code
_entity_poly.pdbx_strand_id
1 'polypeptide(L)'
;DDDRRARERASAEPAPAPVRTPEQRAQITLRVGLDEASRQLGRPVHVIEGMSSQFIGLASGRQVPGADPSRQVVRVVYQDAAGRMIYLDQQRIVAGQAVPTGSTASPRWTVGDVLVYLHGELGAEALRNLQRRVR
;
A
#
# COMPACT_ATOMS: atom_id res chain seq x y z
N ASP A 1 -10.86 57.62 -21.67
CA ASP A 1 -10.38 57.09 -20.38
C ASP A 1 -10.95 55.70 -20.09
N ASP A 2 -10.82 54.74 -21.03
CA ASP A 2 -11.38 53.38 -20.85
C ASP A 2 -10.42 52.24 -21.18
N ASP A 3 -9.22 52.53 -21.70
CA ASP A 3 -8.28 51.50 -22.18
C ASP A 3 -7.34 50.94 -21.11
N ARG A 4 -7.34 51.49 -19.89
CA ARG A 4 -6.34 51.16 -18.87
C ARG A 4 -6.72 49.99 -17.95
N ARG A 5 -7.97 49.53 -17.97
CA ARG A 5 -8.45 48.45 -17.07
C ARG A 5 -8.32 47.02 -17.61
N ALA A 6 -7.87 46.83 -18.86
CA ALA A 6 -7.97 45.54 -19.54
C ALA A 6 -6.71 44.64 -19.48
N ARG A 7 -5.61 45.02 -18.79
CA ARG A 7 -4.33 44.28 -18.92
C ARG A 7 -3.76 43.62 -17.67
N GLU A 8 -4.42 43.70 -16.51
CA GLU A 8 -3.90 43.12 -15.26
C GLU A 8 -4.64 41.86 -14.82
N ARG A 9 -5.01 40.99 -15.77
CA ARG A 9 -5.18 39.57 -15.46
C ARG A 9 -3.90 38.86 -15.84
N ALA A 10 -2.86 39.09 -15.02
CA ALA A 10 -1.68 38.25 -15.04
C ALA A 10 -2.15 36.80 -14.90
N SER A 11 -1.94 36.01 -15.94
CA SER A 11 -2.12 34.56 -15.93
C SER A 11 -1.18 34.00 -14.86
N ALA A 12 -1.70 33.81 -13.64
CA ALA A 12 -1.03 33.01 -12.64
C ALA A 12 -0.99 31.58 -13.18
N GLU A 13 0.19 31.17 -13.63
CA GLU A 13 0.45 29.77 -13.97
C GLU A 13 0.08 28.91 -12.75
N PRO A 14 -0.74 27.86 -12.91
CA PRO A 14 -1.14 27.04 -11.78
C PRO A 14 0.12 26.41 -11.18
N ALA A 15 0.33 26.63 -9.86
CA ALA A 15 1.46 26.07 -9.16
C ALA A 15 1.52 24.54 -9.38
N PRO A 16 2.71 23.95 -9.59
CA PRO A 16 2.84 22.51 -9.81
C PRO A 16 2.23 21.77 -8.61
N ALA A 17 1.44 20.73 -8.91
CA ALA A 17 0.83 19.91 -7.87
C ALA A 17 1.91 19.36 -6.93
N PRO A 18 1.68 19.38 -5.61
CA PRO A 18 2.67 18.89 -4.65
C PRO A 18 3.01 17.42 -4.93
N VAL A 19 4.30 17.11 -4.98
CA VAL A 19 4.79 15.73 -5.12
C VAL A 19 4.33 14.94 -3.91
N ARG A 20 3.60 13.84 -4.14
CA ARG A 20 3.11 12.98 -3.06
C ARG A 20 4.28 12.29 -2.35
N THR A 21 4.27 12.33 -1.03
CA THR A 21 5.24 11.59 -0.22
C THR A 21 5.04 10.07 -0.38
N PRO A 22 6.04 9.23 -0.09
CA PRO A 22 5.90 7.78 -0.13
C PRO A 22 4.71 7.25 0.70
N GLU A 23 4.45 7.84 1.86
CA GLU A 23 3.33 7.49 2.75
C GLU A 23 1.98 7.83 2.11
N GLN A 24 1.88 8.99 1.45
CA GLN A 24 0.68 9.40 0.71
C GLN A 24 0.42 8.49 -0.48
N ARG A 25 1.48 8.10 -1.23
CA ARG A 25 1.37 7.11 -2.31
C ARG A 25 0.93 5.74 -1.78
N ALA A 26 1.49 5.34 -0.64
CA ALA A 26 1.18 4.09 0.04
C ALA A 26 -0.12 4.12 0.86
N GLN A 27 -0.83 5.26 0.93
CA GLN A 27 -2.07 5.44 1.68
C GLN A 27 -1.96 5.00 3.16
N ILE A 28 -0.81 5.25 3.78
CA ILE A 28 -0.55 4.92 5.18
C ILE A 28 -1.09 6.04 6.07
N THR A 29 -1.87 5.67 7.09
CA THR A 29 -2.34 6.61 8.13
C THR A 29 -1.31 6.75 9.26
N LEU A 30 -0.64 5.67 9.62
CA LEU A 30 0.34 5.65 10.71
C LEU A 30 1.54 4.75 10.37
N ARG A 31 2.76 5.26 10.56
CA ARG A 31 3.98 4.44 10.53
C ARG A 31 4.13 3.66 11.81
N VAL A 32 4.51 2.40 11.70
CA VAL A 32 4.69 1.52 12.85
C VAL A 32 5.99 0.74 12.71
N GLY A 33 6.56 0.33 13.84
CA GLY A 33 7.69 -0.61 13.88
C GLY A 33 7.23 -2.07 13.71
N LEU A 34 8.20 -2.97 13.58
CA LEU A 34 7.96 -4.41 13.43
C LEU A 34 7.16 -5.01 14.59
N ASP A 35 7.46 -4.60 15.83
CA ASP A 35 6.77 -5.10 17.02
C ASP A 35 5.29 -4.73 17.04
N GLU A 36 4.97 -3.48 16.71
CA GLU A 36 3.58 -3.02 16.66
C GLU A 36 2.83 -3.70 15.52
N ALA A 37 3.45 -3.80 14.34
CA ALA A 37 2.86 -4.56 13.24
C ALA A 37 2.60 -6.03 13.61
N SER A 38 3.52 -6.67 14.35
CA SER A 38 3.33 -8.04 14.84
C SER A 38 2.20 -8.14 15.87
N ARG A 39 2.05 -7.13 16.75
CA ARG A 39 0.91 -7.04 17.68
C ARG A 39 -0.42 -6.91 16.95
N GLN A 40 -0.49 -6.07 15.91
CA GLN A 40 -1.70 -5.89 15.09
C GLN A 40 -2.10 -7.19 14.38
N LEU A 41 -1.12 -7.98 13.93
CA LEU A 41 -1.36 -9.28 13.29
C LEU A 41 -1.58 -10.43 14.28
N GLY A 42 -1.10 -10.31 15.53
CA GLY A 42 -0.99 -11.44 16.46
C GLY A 42 -0.05 -12.56 15.96
N ARG A 43 0.79 -12.24 14.98
CA ARG A 43 1.71 -13.13 14.25
C ARG A 43 2.92 -12.32 13.77
N PRO A 44 4.04 -12.96 13.44
CA PRO A 44 5.13 -12.29 12.73
C PRO A 44 4.63 -11.63 11.44
N VAL A 45 5.18 -10.45 11.14
CA VAL A 45 4.94 -9.76 9.87
C VAL A 45 5.66 -10.53 8.77
N HIS A 46 4.92 -10.87 7.72
CA HIS A 46 5.52 -11.47 6.52
C HIS A 46 6.27 -10.42 5.72
N VAL A 47 7.38 -10.82 5.12
CA VAL A 47 8.23 -9.93 4.31
C VAL A 47 8.60 -10.58 2.99
N ILE A 48 9.07 -9.79 2.03
CA ILE A 48 9.60 -10.31 0.77
C ILE A 48 11.10 -10.57 0.96
N GLU A 49 11.47 -11.84 0.99
CA GLU A 49 12.86 -12.28 1.12
C GLU A 49 13.76 -11.63 0.06
N GLY A 50 14.89 -11.06 0.48
CA GLY A 50 15.83 -10.37 -0.42
C GLY A 50 15.38 -8.97 -0.86
N MET A 51 14.42 -8.36 -0.15
CA MET A 51 14.06 -6.95 -0.32
C MET A 51 14.12 -6.21 1.01
N SER A 52 14.63 -4.98 0.98
CA SER A 52 14.58 -4.07 2.13
C SER A 52 13.27 -3.27 2.08
N SER A 53 12.46 -3.37 3.13
CA SER A 53 11.28 -2.52 3.28
C SER A 53 11.71 -1.07 3.48
N GLN A 54 11.02 -0.15 2.81
CA GLN A 54 11.20 1.29 3.04
C GLN A 54 10.61 1.70 4.39
N PHE A 55 9.42 1.19 4.73
CA PHE A 55 8.77 1.33 6.04
C PHE A 55 7.59 0.37 6.17
N ILE A 56 7.06 0.26 7.39
CA ILE A 56 5.82 -0.44 7.70
C ILE A 56 4.80 0.58 8.19
N GLY A 57 3.53 0.41 7.83
CA GLY A 57 2.46 1.29 8.29
C GLY A 57 1.12 0.60 8.37
N LEU A 58 0.14 1.34 8.88
CA LEU A 58 -1.25 0.92 8.93
C LEU A 58 -2.04 1.62 7.82
N ALA A 59 -2.80 0.82 7.08
CA ALA A 59 -3.74 1.25 6.04
C ALA A 59 -5.18 0.84 6.40
N SER A 60 -6.17 1.48 5.78
CA SER A 60 -7.57 1.12 5.97
C SER A 60 -7.90 -0.20 5.29
N GLY A 61 -8.59 -1.12 5.98
CA GLY A 61 -9.11 -2.35 5.38
C GLY A 61 -10.03 -2.12 4.18
N ARG A 62 -10.68 -0.94 4.10
CA ARG A 62 -11.52 -0.56 2.95
C ARG A 62 -10.74 -0.45 1.63
N GLN A 63 -9.43 -0.26 1.70
CA GLN A 63 -8.55 -0.13 0.54
C GLN A 63 -7.98 -1.47 0.08
N VAL A 64 -8.17 -2.54 0.86
CA VAL A 64 -7.52 -3.83 0.65
C VAL A 64 -8.57 -4.88 0.28
N PRO A 65 -8.58 -5.36 -0.97
CA PRO A 65 -9.53 -6.36 -1.40
C PRO A 65 -9.52 -7.60 -0.49
N GLY A 66 -10.64 -7.83 0.19
CA GLY A 66 -10.84 -9.01 1.04
C GLY A 66 -10.45 -8.86 2.49
N ALA A 67 -9.85 -7.74 2.86
CA ALA A 67 -9.71 -7.37 4.26
C ALA A 67 -11.06 -7.04 4.88
N ASP A 68 -11.16 -7.18 6.20
CA ASP A 68 -12.21 -6.60 7.01
C ASP A 68 -12.13 -5.07 6.92
N PRO A 69 -13.15 -4.39 6.37
CA PRO A 69 -13.15 -2.95 6.17
C PRO A 69 -13.22 -2.13 7.47
N SER A 70 -13.54 -2.76 8.60
CA SER A 70 -13.60 -2.10 9.91
C SER A 70 -12.25 -2.10 10.64
N ARG A 71 -11.25 -2.82 10.12
CA ARG A 71 -9.96 -3.03 10.79
C ARG A 71 -8.80 -2.47 9.98
N GLN A 72 -7.72 -2.15 10.69
CA GLN A 72 -6.46 -1.74 10.08
C GLN A 72 -5.81 -2.92 9.35
N VAL A 73 -5.00 -2.61 8.36
CA VAL A 73 -4.17 -3.55 7.60
C VAL A 73 -2.71 -3.14 7.80
N VAL A 74 -1.86 -4.10 8.16
CA VAL A 74 -0.42 -3.88 8.17
C VAL A 74 0.07 -3.89 6.73
N ARG A 75 0.61 -2.77 6.26
CA ARG A 75 1.18 -2.62 4.92
C ARG A 75 2.69 -2.46 5.04
N VAL A 76 3.43 -3.42 4.52
CA VAL A 76 4.88 -3.31 4.33
C VAL A 76 5.13 -2.70 2.96
N VAL A 77 5.87 -1.60 2.94
CA VAL A 77 6.13 -0.82 1.72
C VAL A 77 7.55 -1.08 1.25
N TYR A 78 7.69 -1.43 -0.02
CA TYR A 78 8.96 -1.56 -0.69
C TYR A 78 9.01 -0.59 -1.87
N GLN A 79 10.24 -0.23 -2.23
CA GLN A 79 10.53 0.52 -3.44
C GLN A 79 11.64 -0.21 -4.18
N ASP A 80 11.46 -0.45 -5.48
CA ASP A 80 12.52 -1.05 -6.29
C ASP A 80 13.54 0.01 -6.76
N ALA A 81 14.58 -0.45 -7.47
CA ALA A 81 15.63 0.43 -7.99
C ALA A 81 15.13 1.45 -9.03
N ALA A 82 13.96 1.22 -9.64
CA ALA A 82 13.32 2.15 -10.57
C ALA A 82 12.35 3.13 -9.86
N GLY A 83 12.28 3.09 -8.53
CA GLY A 83 11.40 3.93 -7.74
C GLY A 83 9.94 3.46 -7.68
N ARG A 84 9.64 2.28 -8.24
CA ARG A 84 8.29 1.71 -8.27
C ARG A 84 7.91 1.16 -6.92
N MET A 85 6.67 1.38 -6.51
CA MET A 85 6.16 0.97 -5.20
C MET A 85 5.55 -0.42 -5.26
N ILE A 86 5.84 -1.20 -4.22
CA ILE A 86 5.30 -2.53 -4.01
C ILE A 86 4.78 -2.59 -2.58
N TYR A 87 3.59 -3.14 -2.41
CA TYR A 87 2.86 -3.17 -1.15
C TYR A 87 2.52 -4.61 -0.79
N LEU A 88 2.88 -5.01 0.43
CA LEU A 88 2.52 -6.28 1.03
C LEU A 88 1.57 -6.03 2.19
N ASP A 89 0.28 -6.20 1.93
CA ASP A 89 -0.81 -5.98 2.86
C ASP A 89 -1.13 -7.24 3.64
N GLN A 90 -1.32 -7.10 4.95
CA GLN A 90 -1.50 -8.20 5.88
C GLN A 90 -2.58 -7.86 6.90
N GLN A 91 -3.55 -8.76 7.04
CA GLN A 91 -4.57 -8.64 8.08
C GLN A 91 -4.92 -10.00 8.64
N ARG A 92 -4.99 -10.09 9.97
CA ARG A 92 -5.47 -11.30 10.64
C ARG A 92 -6.94 -11.54 10.29
N ILE A 93 -7.23 -12.71 9.78
CA ILE A 93 -8.57 -13.23 9.49
C ILE A 93 -9.22 -13.62 10.81
N VAL A 94 -10.47 -13.20 11.01
CA VAL A 94 -11.29 -13.61 12.15
C VAL A 94 -12.24 -14.74 11.75
N ALA A 95 -12.70 -15.50 12.74
CA ALA A 95 -13.66 -16.58 12.52
C ALA A 95 -14.93 -16.04 11.81
N GLY A 96 -15.36 -16.73 10.75
CA GLY A 96 -16.53 -16.34 9.96
C GLY A 96 -16.25 -15.29 8.88
N GLN A 97 -15.03 -14.75 8.79
CA GLN A 97 -14.65 -13.88 7.67
C GLN A 97 -14.49 -14.71 6.39
N ALA A 98 -15.20 -14.33 5.33
CA ALA A 98 -15.01 -14.92 4.01
C ALA A 98 -13.58 -14.63 3.55
N VAL A 99 -12.82 -15.69 3.25
CA VAL A 99 -11.49 -15.59 2.67
C VAL A 99 -11.65 -15.53 1.15
N PRO A 100 -11.36 -14.39 0.51
CA PRO A 100 -11.64 -14.25 -0.90
C PRO A 100 -10.47 -14.79 -1.72
N THR A 101 -10.77 -15.67 -2.67
CA THR A 101 -9.81 -16.39 -3.51
C THR A 101 -9.15 -15.46 -4.53
N GLY A 102 -7.94 -15.86 -4.98
CA GLY A 102 -6.95 -14.98 -5.63
C GLY A 102 -7.43 -14.21 -6.86
N SER A 103 -6.72 -13.11 -7.17
CA SER A 103 -6.85 -12.36 -8.42
C SER A 103 -5.67 -12.71 -9.35
N THR A 104 -5.93 -12.75 -10.65
CA THR A 104 -4.88 -12.99 -11.67
C THR A 104 -3.92 -11.81 -11.82
N ALA A 105 -4.37 -10.60 -11.46
CA ALA A 105 -3.60 -9.36 -11.59
C ALA A 105 -2.69 -9.10 -10.38
N SER A 106 -3.21 -9.31 -9.17
CA SER A 106 -2.50 -9.06 -7.91
C SER A 106 -2.68 -10.24 -6.96
N PRO A 107 -1.61 -10.94 -6.56
CA PRO A 107 -1.73 -12.12 -5.73
C PRO A 107 -2.38 -11.84 -4.37
N ARG A 108 -3.35 -12.68 -4.01
CA ARG A 108 -4.00 -12.68 -2.70
C ARG A 108 -4.16 -14.11 -2.21
N TRP A 109 -3.69 -14.39 -1.00
CA TRP A 109 -3.70 -15.74 -0.41
C TRP A 109 -3.72 -15.65 1.11
N THR A 110 -3.74 -16.80 1.78
CA THR A 110 -3.63 -16.88 3.24
C THR A 110 -2.34 -17.57 3.65
N VAL A 111 -1.75 -17.09 4.74
CA VAL A 111 -0.67 -17.78 5.46
C VAL A 111 -1.17 -17.97 6.90
N GLY A 112 -1.54 -19.21 7.23
CA GLY A 112 -2.25 -19.50 8.48
C GLY A 112 -3.55 -18.69 8.59
N ASP A 113 -3.68 -17.88 9.64
CA ASP A 113 -4.81 -16.98 9.88
C ASP A 113 -4.57 -15.54 9.39
N VAL A 114 -3.62 -15.31 8.48
CA VAL A 114 -3.33 -13.98 7.92
C VAL A 114 -3.71 -13.93 6.44
N LEU A 115 -4.57 -12.99 6.06
CA LEU A 115 -4.79 -12.60 4.68
C LEU A 115 -3.58 -11.80 4.22
N VAL A 116 -2.99 -12.21 3.09
CA VAL A 116 -1.88 -11.50 2.46
C VAL A 116 -2.31 -11.05 1.07
N TYR A 117 -2.05 -9.78 0.75
CA TYR A 117 -2.31 -9.18 -0.54
C TYR A 117 -1.08 -8.42 -1.05
N LEU A 118 -0.59 -8.82 -2.23
CA LEU A 118 0.59 -8.26 -2.86
C LEU A 118 0.18 -7.48 -4.12
N HIS A 119 0.51 -6.19 -4.15
CA HIS A 119 0.17 -5.30 -5.26
C HIS A 119 1.18 -4.16 -5.39
N GLY A 120 1.00 -3.29 -6.37
CA GLY A 120 1.86 -2.15 -6.60
C GLY A 120 1.96 -1.80 -8.08
N GLU A 121 3.04 -1.12 -8.44
CA GLU A 121 3.31 -0.59 -9.78
C GLU A 121 4.04 -1.61 -10.68
N LEU A 122 4.24 -2.84 -10.19
CA LEU A 122 4.79 -3.94 -10.97
C LEU A 122 3.70 -4.68 -11.77
N GLY A 123 4.09 -5.23 -12.92
CA GLY A 123 3.22 -6.13 -13.68
C GLY A 123 2.91 -7.44 -12.95
N ALA A 124 1.79 -8.07 -13.31
CA ALA A 124 1.26 -9.25 -12.62
C ALA A 124 2.27 -10.41 -12.52
N GLU A 125 3.09 -10.63 -13.56
CA GLU A 125 4.12 -11.67 -13.54
C GLU A 125 5.21 -11.39 -12.50
N ALA A 126 5.71 -10.15 -12.43
CA ALA A 126 6.69 -9.75 -11.43
C ALA A 126 6.12 -9.89 -10.01
N LEU A 127 4.86 -9.50 -9.79
CA LEU A 127 4.19 -9.69 -8.50
C LEU A 127 4.08 -11.18 -8.13
N ARG A 128 3.74 -12.07 -9.07
CA ARG A 128 3.74 -13.53 -8.83
C ARG A 128 5.12 -14.08 -8.50
N ASN A 129 6.18 -13.52 -9.08
CA ASN A 129 7.56 -13.90 -8.75
C ASN A 129 7.93 -13.47 -7.32
N LEU A 130 7.51 -12.28 -6.91
CA LEU A 130 7.69 -11.80 -5.54
C LEU A 130 6.87 -12.59 -4.51
N GLN A 131 5.65 -13.01 -4.85
CA GLN A 131 4.81 -13.84 -3.97
C GLN A 131 5.55 -15.09 -3.48
N ARG A 132 6.32 -15.76 -4.34
CA ARG A 132 7.08 -16.99 -3.98
C ARG A 132 8.20 -16.74 -2.97
N ARG A 133 8.58 -15.47 -2.77
CA ARG A 133 9.61 -15.01 -1.83
C ARG A 133 9.00 -14.47 -0.54
N VAL A 134 7.68 -14.46 -0.40
CA VAL A 134 7.05 -14.05 0.86
C VAL A 134 7.28 -15.13 1.92
N ARG A 135 7.72 -14.71 3.10
CA ARG A 135 8.02 -15.56 4.26
C ARG A 135 7.41 -14.95 5.50
#